data_AF-A0A6U1NFU4-F1
#
_entry.id   AF-A0A6U1NFU4-F1
#
_cell.length_a   1.000
_cell.length_b   1.000
_cell.length_c   1.000
_cell.angle_alpha   90.00
_cell.angle_beta   90.00
_cell.angle_gamma   90.00
#
_symmetry.space_group_name_H-M   'P 1'
#
loop_
_entity.id
_entity.type
_entity.pdbx_description
1 polymer ?
#
loop_
_entity_poly.entity_id
_entity_poly.type
_entity_poly.pdbx_seq_one_letter_code
_entity_poly.pdbx_strand_id
1 'polypeptide(L)'
;PYTIFIPPLFSSPRLRTTFSNYNKMAKSLAVAAAFMAGASAFNQAPSMAIETGINGFGRIGRLVARSLLKNPETNLNVINSGASNEYMAYQFKYDSVHGKYPGVVEIDEDGLIIDGIKVPTVHTRNPAEVGWGKFKAEYVCESTGAF
;
A
#
# COMPACT_ATOMS: atom_id res chain seq x y z
N PRO A 1 -56.49 -18.57 51.22
CA PRO A 1 -57.41 -19.22 50.27
C PRO A 1 -57.94 -18.23 49.22
N TYR A 2 -57.20 -18.01 48.13
CA TYR A 2 -57.72 -17.55 46.83
C TYR A 2 -56.70 -17.97 45.76
N THR A 3 -56.98 -19.08 45.09
CA THR A 3 -56.19 -19.62 43.99
C THR A 3 -56.51 -18.81 42.73
N ILE A 4 -55.57 -17.99 42.27
CA ILE A 4 -55.74 -17.24 41.01
C ILE A 4 -55.33 -18.15 39.85
N PHE A 5 -56.33 -18.41 39.01
CA PHE A 5 -56.31 -19.19 37.79
C PHE A 5 -55.51 -18.46 36.70
N ILE A 6 -54.36 -19.00 36.26
CA ILE A 6 -53.58 -18.48 35.13
C ILE A 6 -54.11 -19.13 33.85
N PRO A 7 -54.69 -18.40 32.89
CA PRO A 7 -55.11 -18.97 31.62
C PRO A 7 -53.89 -19.28 30.73
N PRO A 8 -53.95 -20.33 29.88
CA PRO A 8 -52.87 -20.68 28.98
C PRO A 8 -52.83 -19.69 27.81
N LEU A 9 -51.88 -18.76 27.83
CA LEU A 9 -51.66 -17.81 26.74
C LEU A 9 -50.86 -18.49 25.60
N PHE A 10 -51.42 -19.51 24.96
CA PHE A 10 -50.81 -20.16 23.79
C PHE A 10 -51.86 -20.44 22.71
N SER A 11 -52.25 -19.40 21.98
CA SER A 11 -52.62 -19.52 20.56
C SER A 11 -52.79 -18.13 19.95
N SER A 12 -51.71 -17.56 19.41
CA SER A 12 -51.85 -16.45 18.46
C SER A 12 -50.88 -16.64 17.28
N PRO A 13 -51.37 -16.69 16.02
CA PRO A 13 -50.54 -16.86 14.81
C PRO A 13 -49.56 -15.70 14.54
N ARG A 14 -49.64 -14.62 15.32
CA ARG A 14 -48.92 -13.35 15.10
C ARG A 14 -47.45 -13.37 15.49
N LEU A 15 -47.01 -14.38 16.25
CA LEU A 15 -45.61 -14.52 16.68
C LEU A 15 -44.74 -15.33 15.69
N ARG A 16 -45.34 -16.00 14.71
CA ARG A 16 -44.59 -16.77 13.69
C ARG A 16 -44.09 -15.90 12.54
N THR A 17 -44.76 -14.77 12.29
CA THR A 17 -44.40 -13.82 11.23
C THR A 17 -43.33 -12.82 11.68
N THR A 18 -43.20 -12.55 12.98
CA THR A 18 -42.19 -11.62 13.52
C THR A 18 -40.77 -12.19 13.48
N PHE A 19 -40.59 -13.51 13.68
CA PHE A 19 -39.26 -14.15 13.60
C PHE A 19 -38.71 -14.25 12.17
N SER A 20 -39.57 -14.52 11.17
CA SER A 20 -39.14 -14.62 9.76
C SER A 20 -38.67 -13.27 9.21
N ASN A 21 -39.35 -12.18 9.60
CA ASN A 21 -38.99 -10.82 9.21
C ASN A 21 -37.67 -10.37 9.85
N TYR A 22 -37.37 -10.81 11.08
CA TYR A 22 -36.11 -10.50 11.76
C TYR A 22 -34.90 -11.09 11.03
N ASN A 23 -35.00 -12.34 10.56
CA ASN A 23 -33.93 -13.00 9.79
C ASN A 23 -33.75 -12.40 8.39
N LYS A 24 -34.81 -11.88 7.75
CA LYS A 24 -34.70 -11.14 6.47
C LYS A 24 -34.04 -9.78 6.66
N MET A 25 -34.38 -9.05 7.72
CA MET A 25 -33.75 -7.77 8.06
C MET A 25 -32.25 -7.95 8.39
N ALA A 26 -31.90 -8.94 9.21
CA ALA A 26 -30.51 -9.23 9.58
C ALA A 26 -29.62 -9.58 8.37
N LYS A 27 -30.14 -10.34 7.40
CA LYS A 27 -29.42 -10.64 6.15
C LYS A 27 -29.23 -9.40 5.26
N SER A 28 -30.24 -8.52 5.17
CA SER A 28 -30.10 -7.28 4.41
C SER A 28 -29.09 -6.31 5.03
N LEU A 29 -29.03 -6.26 6.36
CA LEU A 29 -28.08 -5.44 7.11
C LEU A 29 -26.65 -5.96 6.96
N ALA A 30 -26.45 -7.29 6.96
CA ALA A 30 -25.14 -7.91 6.72
C ALA A 30 -24.63 -7.67 5.29
N VAL A 31 -25.51 -7.72 4.28
CA VAL A 31 -25.16 -7.39 2.88
C VAL A 31 -24.81 -5.90 2.74
N ALA A 32 -25.56 -5.01 3.41
CA ALA A 32 -25.25 -3.58 3.45
C ALA A 32 -23.91 -3.30 4.17
N ALA A 33 -23.63 -3.99 5.27
CA ALA A 33 -22.37 -3.88 6.00
C ALA A 33 -21.17 -4.39 5.17
N ALA A 34 -21.34 -5.47 4.41
CA ALA A 34 -20.31 -5.97 3.49
C ALA A 34 -20.04 -5.00 2.32
N PHE A 35 -21.08 -4.34 1.81
CA PHE A 35 -20.93 -3.29 0.80
C PHE A 35 -20.23 -2.04 1.35
N MET A 36 -20.53 -1.65 2.59
CA MET A 36 -19.89 -0.52 3.27
C MET A 36 -18.43 -0.81 3.70
N ALA A 37 -18.13 -2.06 4.08
CA ALA A 37 -16.75 -2.48 4.35
C ALA A 37 -15.88 -2.50 3.08
N GLY A 38 -16.47 -2.79 1.91
CA GLY A 38 -15.79 -2.71 0.61
C GLY A 38 -15.58 -1.28 0.10
N ALA A 39 -16.42 -0.33 0.51
CA ALA A 39 -16.36 1.06 0.06
C ALA A 39 -15.24 1.88 0.73
N SER A 40 -14.69 1.41 1.86
CA SER A 40 -13.59 2.07 2.58
C SER A 40 -12.23 1.99 1.85
N ALA A 41 -12.10 1.12 0.84
CA ALA A 41 -10.83 0.89 0.16
C ALA A 41 -10.55 1.83 -1.03
N PHE A 42 -11.50 2.69 -1.42
CA PHE A 42 -11.40 3.50 -2.65
C PHE A 42 -11.35 5.02 -2.44
N ASN A 43 -11.36 5.50 -1.20
CA ASN A 43 -11.21 6.92 -0.90
C ASN A 43 -9.99 7.17 -0.01
N GLN A 44 -8.81 6.88 -0.55
CA GLN A 44 -7.61 7.60 -0.14
C GLN A 44 -7.64 8.91 -0.92
N ALA A 45 -7.78 10.05 -0.24
CA ALA A 45 -7.54 11.35 -0.87
C ALA A 45 -6.17 11.31 -1.57
N PRO A 46 -5.99 11.91 -2.76
CA PRO A 46 -4.69 11.93 -3.39
C PRO A 46 -3.73 12.62 -2.42
N SER A 47 -2.75 11.86 -1.92
CA SER A 47 -1.56 12.51 -1.38
C SER A 47 -1.04 13.39 -2.49
N MET A 48 -0.82 14.68 -2.22
CA MET A 48 -0.28 15.60 -3.23
C MET A 48 1.11 15.17 -3.72
N ALA A 49 1.74 14.22 -3.04
CA ALA A 49 3.02 13.67 -3.42
C ALA A 49 2.88 12.72 -4.61
N ILE A 50 3.66 12.97 -5.65
CA ILE A 50 3.73 12.14 -6.84
C ILE A 50 4.49 10.85 -6.48
N GLU A 51 3.82 9.71 -6.65
CA GLU A 51 4.39 8.41 -6.35
C GLU A 51 5.25 7.92 -7.53
N THR A 52 6.53 7.70 -7.27
CA THR A 52 7.52 7.44 -8.33
C THR A 52 8.30 6.14 -8.11
N GLY A 53 8.70 5.52 -9.20
CA GLY A 53 9.61 4.38 -9.24
C GLY A 53 10.81 4.67 -10.14
N ILE A 54 11.92 3.96 -9.90
CA ILE A 54 13.11 4.07 -10.73
C ILE A 54 13.43 2.70 -11.32
N ASN A 55 13.61 2.66 -12.65
CA ASN A 55 14.15 1.49 -13.34
C ASN A 55 15.60 1.78 -13.75
N GLY A 56 16.54 1.10 -13.12
CA GLY A 56 17.98 1.29 -13.29
C GLY A 56 18.58 2.22 -12.26
N PHE A 57 19.40 1.69 -11.35
CA PHE A 57 20.08 2.48 -10.31
C PHE A 57 21.51 2.88 -10.71
N GLY A 58 21.66 3.35 -11.95
CA GLY A 58 22.92 3.81 -12.52
C GLY A 58 23.28 5.25 -12.13
N ARG A 59 24.10 5.91 -12.95
CA ARG A 59 24.48 7.32 -12.71
C ARG A 59 23.26 8.25 -12.65
N ILE A 60 22.35 8.15 -13.63
CA ILE A 60 21.15 9.00 -13.70
C ILE A 60 20.15 8.60 -12.62
N GLY A 61 19.81 7.31 -12.49
CA GLY A 61 18.86 6.84 -11.49
C GLY A 61 19.22 7.25 -10.05
N ARG A 62 20.50 7.22 -9.67
CA ARG A 62 20.93 7.70 -8.34
C ARG A 62 20.72 9.20 -8.14
N LEU A 63 20.96 10.01 -9.17
CA LEU A 63 20.73 11.45 -9.09
C LEU A 63 19.25 11.78 -9.01
N VAL A 64 18.43 11.07 -9.79
CA VAL A 64 16.97 11.16 -9.72
C VAL A 64 16.48 10.79 -8.32
N ALA A 65 16.97 9.68 -7.74
CA ALA A 65 16.64 9.31 -6.36
C ALA A 65 17.01 10.41 -5.35
N ARG A 66 18.20 11.01 -5.46
CA ARG A 66 18.60 12.14 -4.60
C ARG A 66 17.68 13.36 -4.76
N SER A 67 17.26 13.66 -5.98
CA SER A 67 16.33 14.76 -6.26
C SER A 67 14.93 14.48 -5.71
N LEU A 68 14.42 13.25 -5.87
CA LEU A 68 13.12 12.84 -5.36
C LEU A 68 13.07 12.92 -3.83
N LEU A 69 14.11 12.41 -3.14
CA LEU A 69 14.18 12.46 -1.68
C LEU A 69 14.27 13.89 -1.11
N LYS A 70 14.79 14.84 -1.89
CA LYS A 70 14.87 16.26 -1.49
C LYS A 70 13.53 16.99 -1.65
N ASN A 71 12.67 16.51 -2.55
CA ASN A 71 11.42 17.17 -2.89
C ASN A 71 10.27 16.57 -2.07
N PRO A 72 9.60 17.35 -1.19
CA PRO A 72 8.51 16.83 -0.34
C PRO A 72 7.24 16.49 -1.14
N GLU A 73 7.15 16.91 -2.40
CA GLU A 73 6.05 16.64 -3.31
C GLU A 73 6.25 15.35 -4.12
N THR A 74 7.30 14.58 -3.85
CA THR A 74 7.57 13.33 -4.55
C THR A 74 7.95 12.23 -3.58
N ASN A 75 7.43 11.03 -3.81
CA ASN A 75 7.76 9.83 -3.05
C ASN A 75 8.50 8.84 -3.95
N LEU A 76 9.59 8.27 -3.42
CA LEU A 76 10.32 7.19 -4.06
C LEU A 76 9.86 5.85 -3.47
N ASN A 77 9.08 5.11 -4.25
CA ASN A 77 8.36 3.93 -3.76
C ASN A 77 9.09 2.63 -4.04
N VAL A 78 9.83 2.54 -5.15
CA VAL A 78 10.51 1.31 -5.56
C VAL A 78 11.67 1.61 -6.50
N ILE A 79 12.75 0.84 -6.35
CA ILE A 79 13.90 0.86 -7.26
C ILE A 79 14.08 -0.53 -7.86
N ASN A 80 14.07 -0.64 -9.18
CA ASN A 80 14.50 -1.84 -9.88
C ASN A 80 15.95 -1.69 -10.36
N SER A 81 16.80 -2.67 -10.07
CA SER A 81 18.21 -2.66 -10.46
C SER A 81 18.74 -4.09 -10.55
N GLY A 82 19.81 -4.32 -11.33
CA GLY A 82 20.49 -5.63 -11.34
C GLY A 82 21.59 -5.78 -10.28
N ALA A 83 21.84 -4.72 -9.50
CA ALA A 83 22.92 -4.65 -8.51
C ALA A 83 22.42 -4.95 -7.10
N SER A 84 23.24 -5.60 -6.27
CA SER A 84 22.87 -5.91 -4.88
C SER A 84 22.61 -4.65 -4.04
N ASN A 85 21.81 -4.80 -2.97
CA ASN A 85 21.43 -3.69 -2.10
C ASN A 85 22.67 -3.03 -1.45
N GLU A 86 23.66 -3.83 -1.06
CA GLU A 86 24.92 -3.34 -0.49
C GLU A 86 25.67 -2.45 -1.48
N TYR A 87 25.75 -2.89 -2.74
CA TYR A 87 26.44 -2.13 -3.77
C TYR A 87 25.69 -0.85 -4.16
N MET A 88 24.36 -0.90 -4.17
CA MET A 88 23.52 0.28 -4.39
C MET A 88 23.67 1.29 -3.25
N ALA A 89 23.63 0.85 -1.99
CA ALA A 89 23.84 1.71 -0.83
C ALA A 89 25.21 2.39 -0.87
N TYR A 90 26.27 1.62 -1.20
CA TYR A 90 27.61 2.16 -1.35
C TYR A 90 27.69 3.24 -2.44
N GLN A 91 27.20 2.95 -3.65
CA GLN A 91 27.21 3.90 -4.77
C GLN A 91 26.32 5.13 -4.50
N PHE A 92 25.24 4.96 -3.75
CA PHE A 92 24.38 6.07 -3.37
C PHE A 92 25.05 6.97 -2.33
N LYS A 93 25.78 6.38 -1.38
CA LYS A 93 26.52 7.11 -0.33
C LYS A 93 27.75 7.82 -0.87
N TYR A 94 28.49 7.21 -1.79
CA TYR A 94 29.75 7.74 -2.31
C TYR A 94 29.67 7.94 -3.83
N ASP A 95 29.54 9.20 -4.25
CA ASP A 95 29.61 9.58 -5.67
C ASP A 95 30.89 10.40 -5.92
N SER A 96 31.65 10.06 -6.96
CA SER A 96 32.91 10.74 -7.26
C SER A 96 32.74 12.15 -7.80
N VAL A 97 31.62 12.45 -8.47
CA VAL A 97 31.35 13.76 -9.10
C VAL A 97 30.55 14.64 -8.15
N HIS A 98 29.49 14.09 -7.56
CA HIS A 98 28.57 14.83 -6.68
C HIS A 98 28.90 14.72 -5.19
N GLY A 99 29.95 13.96 -4.85
CA GLY A 99 30.41 13.78 -3.49
C GLY A 99 29.53 12.84 -2.66
N LYS A 100 29.83 12.83 -1.35
CA LYS A 100 29.14 12.00 -0.37
C LYS A 100 27.69 12.47 -0.18
N TYR A 101 26.76 11.53 -0.11
CA TYR A 101 25.38 11.86 0.26
C TYR A 101 25.34 12.39 1.71
N PRO A 102 24.67 13.53 1.97
CA PRO A 102 24.66 14.15 3.30
C PRO A 102 23.81 13.40 4.32
N GLY A 103 22.85 12.59 3.87
CA GLY A 103 21.92 11.86 4.72
C GLY A 103 22.41 10.48 5.15
N VAL A 104 21.51 9.74 5.80
CA VAL A 104 21.74 8.38 6.29
C VAL A 104 21.25 7.37 5.26
N VAL A 105 22.07 6.36 4.99
CA VAL A 105 21.78 5.30 4.03
C VAL A 105 22.14 3.99 4.71
N GLU A 106 21.13 3.17 4.94
CA GLU A 106 21.22 1.85 5.57
C GLU A 106 20.69 0.79 4.60
N ILE A 107 21.17 -0.44 4.80
CA ILE A 107 20.81 -1.58 3.96
C ILE A 107 19.74 -2.37 4.71
N ASP A 108 18.70 -2.76 3.99
CA ASP A 108 17.66 -3.67 4.45
C ASP A 108 17.66 -4.91 3.53
N GLU A 109 17.19 -6.06 4.03
CA GLU A 109 17.17 -7.30 3.24
C GLU A 109 16.33 -7.14 1.96
N ASP A 110 15.23 -6.38 2.03
CA ASP A 110 14.30 -6.18 0.93
C ASP A 110 14.47 -4.81 0.25
N GLY A 111 15.49 -4.03 0.61
CA GLY A 111 15.66 -2.69 0.04
C GLY A 111 16.75 -1.82 0.66
N LEU A 112 16.52 -0.52 0.58
CA LEU A 112 17.37 0.52 1.16
C LEU A 112 16.55 1.36 2.12
N ILE A 113 17.17 1.80 3.21
CA ILE A 113 16.57 2.80 4.11
C ILE A 113 17.36 4.09 3.93
N ILE A 114 16.72 5.13 3.40
CA ILE A 114 17.35 6.41 3.10
C ILE A 114 16.65 7.48 3.92
N ASP A 115 17.38 8.15 4.82
CA ASP A 115 16.85 9.17 5.73
C ASP A 115 15.60 8.70 6.52
N GLY A 116 15.58 7.41 6.89
CA GLY A 116 14.47 6.76 7.58
C GLY A 116 13.32 6.28 6.69
N ILE A 117 13.39 6.53 5.37
CA ILE A 117 12.39 6.08 4.39
C ILE A 117 12.82 4.73 3.83
N LYS A 118 11.98 3.71 4.00
CA LYS A 118 12.20 2.38 3.41
C LYS A 118 11.81 2.38 1.94
N VAL A 119 12.78 2.13 1.08
CA VAL A 119 12.62 2.02 -0.37
C VAL A 119 12.89 0.56 -0.78
N PRO A 120 11.86 -0.23 -1.09
CA PRO A 120 12.03 -1.60 -1.55
C PRO A 120 12.79 -1.65 -2.88
N THR A 121 13.61 -2.68 -3.02
CA THR A 121 14.38 -2.92 -4.25
C THR A 121 13.91 -4.21 -4.92
N VAL A 122 13.91 -4.19 -6.24
CA VAL A 122 13.57 -5.34 -7.08
C VAL A 122 14.72 -5.60 -8.04
N HIS A 123 14.95 -6.87 -8.36
CA HIS A 123 16.05 -7.31 -9.21
C HIS A 123 15.55 -8.09 -10.40
N THR A 124 14.85 -7.42 -11.32
CA THR A 124 14.22 -8.08 -12.47
C THR A 124 14.62 -7.43 -13.78
N ARG A 125 14.93 -8.26 -14.79
CA ARG A 125 15.33 -7.82 -16.14
C ARG A 125 14.15 -7.27 -16.95
N ASN A 126 12.97 -7.86 -16.76
CA ASN A 126 11.75 -7.49 -17.45
C ASN A 126 10.98 -6.44 -16.64
N PRO A 127 10.79 -5.20 -17.15
CA PRO A 127 10.05 -4.16 -16.44
C PRO A 127 8.60 -4.52 -16.10
N ALA A 128 7.97 -5.44 -16.85
CA ALA A 128 6.60 -5.88 -16.60
C ALA A 128 6.46 -6.73 -15.32
N GLU A 129 7.52 -7.42 -14.92
CA GLU A 129 7.53 -8.33 -13.77
C GLU A 129 7.76 -7.61 -12.44
N VAL A 130 8.26 -6.37 -12.47
CA VAL A 130 8.50 -5.54 -11.27
C VAL A 130 7.20 -5.32 -10.48
N GLY A 131 6.05 -5.25 -11.18
CA GLY A 131 4.76 -5.07 -10.53
C GLY A 131 4.57 -3.69 -9.93
N TRP A 132 4.87 -2.63 -10.69
CA TRP A 132 4.80 -1.22 -10.28
C TRP A 132 3.52 -0.83 -9.51
N GLY A 133 2.37 -1.37 -9.92
CA GLY A 133 1.08 -1.12 -9.25
C GLY A 133 1.02 -1.60 -7.80
N LYS A 134 1.80 -2.62 -7.41
CA LYS A 134 1.88 -3.08 -6.01
C LYS A 134 2.56 -2.05 -5.11
N PHE A 135 3.54 -1.34 -5.67
CA PHE A 135 4.31 -0.31 -4.99
C PHE A 135 3.69 1.09 -5.13
N LYS A 136 2.56 1.21 -5.85
CA LYS A 136 1.89 2.47 -6.17
C LYS A 136 2.75 3.46 -6.95
N ALA A 137 3.76 3.00 -7.68
CA ALA A 137 4.57 3.86 -8.53
C ALA A 137 3.77 4.25 -9.80
N GLU A 138 3.26 5.47 -9.84
CA GLU A 138 2.51 6.00 -10.99
C GLU A 138 3.44 6.42 -12.13
N TYR A 139 4.57 7.03 -11.77
CA TYR A 139 5.58 7.48 -12.72
C TYR A 139 6.86 6.67 -12.55
N VAL A 140 7.39 6.14 -13.64
CA VAL A 140 8.64 5.37 -13.63
C VAL A 140 9.70 6.13 -14.40
N CYS A 141 10.82 6.42 -13.75
CA CYS A 141 12.02 6.91 -14.42
C CYS A 141 12.79 5.72 -15.00
N GLU A 142 12.69 5.52 -16.31
CA GLU A 142 13.55 4.59 -17.05
C GLU A 142 14.95 5.21 -17.20
N SER A 143 15.96 4.58 -16.63
CA SER A 143 17.35 5.02 -16.73
C SER A 143 18.33 3.85 -16.89
N THR A 144 17.85 2.70 -17.36
CA THR A 144 18.72 1.59 -17.77
C THR A 144 19.31 1.85 -19.17
N GLY A 145 18.63 2.65 -19.99
CA GLY A 145 19.02 2.92 -21.38
C GLY A 145 18.75 1.74 -22.33
N ALA A 146 18.00 0.73 -21.87
CA ALA A 146 17.62 -0.43 -22.67
C ALA A 146 16.20 -0.34 -23.24
N PHE A 147 15.39 0.62 -22.77
CA PHE A 147 13.99 0.80 -23.12
C PHE A 147 13.70 2.25 -23.49
#